data_AF-A0A3F2RN14-F1
#
_entry.id   AF-A0A3F2RN14-F1
#
_cell.length_a   1.000
_cell.length_b   1.000
_cell.length_c   1.000
_cell.angle_alpha   90.00
_cell.angle_beta   90.00
_cell.angle_gamma   90.00
#
_symmetry.space_group_name_H-M   'P 1'
#
loop_
_entity.id
_entity.type
_entity.pdbx_description
1 polymer ?
#
loop_
_entity_poly.entity_id
_entity_poly.type
_entity_poly.pdbx_seq_one_letter_code
_entity_poly.pdbx_strand_id
1 'polypeptide(L)'
;MSQSDRQRLEQLELQVLQLLQLAAHFGPVFIVTAASLHWVVASAEHFLPHLRQFLLDNQHQSDVGQSERVQVVSARDWYRQHVGAGGSQLDWKFTTFEALCKHLKVQDVFARLKIRTDLVSVGDSRFEQEASVKMEMQAPLFLRTVCTFVWCGRKEHTWIAAFKSILEALHEL
;
A
#
# COMPACT_ATOMS: atom_id res chain seq x y z
N MET A 1 11.38 15.50 -21.79
CA MET A 1 11.78 15.43 -20.37
C MET A 1 13.21 15.94 -20.27
N SER A 2 13.49 16.86 -19.36
CA SER A 2 14.86 17.37 -19.21
C SER A 2 15.78 16.32 -18.56
N GLN A 3 17.09 16.47 -18.67
CA GLN A 3 18.05 15.61 -17.96
C GLN A 3 17.88 15.68 -16.44
N SER A 4 17.54 16.86 -15.92
CA SER A 4 17.23 17.08 -14.50
C SER A 4 16.01 16.27 -14.06
N ASP A 5 14.93 16.28 -14.84
CA ASP A 5 13.71 15.51 -14.52
C ASP A 5 13.99 14.00 -14.51
N ARG A 6 14.83 13.54 -15.45
CA ARG A 6 15.23 12.13 -15.53
C ARG A 6 15.99 11.68 -14.27
N GLN A 7 16.96 12.48 -13.82
CA GLN A 7 17.71 12.19 -12.59
C GLN A 7 16.80 12.16 -11.35
N ARG A 8 15.80 13.05 -11.27
CA ARG A 8 14.81 13.05 -10.18
C ARG A 8 13.97 11.78 -10.18
N LEU A 9 13.53 11.31 -11.35
CA LEU A 9 12.79 10.05 -11.47
C LEU A 9 13.64 8.85 -11.09
N GLU A 10 14.90 8.80 -11.51
CA GLU A 10 15.84 7.73 -11.12
C GLU A 10 16.07 7.69 -9.60
N GLN A 11 16.20 8.86 -8.95
CA GLN A 11 16.28 8.94 -7.49
C GLN A 11 14.98 8.50 -6.80
N LEU A 12 13.84 8.95 -7.30
CA LEU A 12 12.53 8.56 -6.79
C LEU A 12 12.33 7.04 -6.89
N GLU A 13 12.70 6.45 -8.03
CA GLU A 13 12.64 5.00 -8.26
C GLU A 13 13.41 4.23 -7.19
N LEU A 14 14.68 4.60 -6.97
CA LEU A 14 15.52 3.95 -5.96
C LEU A 14 14.92 4.07 -4.56
N GLN A 15 14.42 5.26 -4.21
CA GLN A 15 13.79 5.51 -2.91
C GLN A 15 12.52 4.67 -2.70
N VAL A 16 11.66 4.57 -3.72
CA VAL A 16 10.44 3.76 -3.66
C VAL A 16 10.77 2.27 -3.57
N LEU A 17 11.74 1.78 -4.34
CA LEU A 17 12.19 0.39 -4.28
C LEU A 17 12.69 0.02 -2.88
N GLN A 18 13.59 0.83 -2.32
CA GLN A 18 14.12 0.61 -0.96
C GLN A 18 13.00 0.62 0.08
N LEU A 19 12.05 1.53 -0.05
CA LEU A 19 10.92 1.65 0.86
C LEU A 19 10.02 0.41 0.81
N LEU A 20 9.65 -0.04 -0.39
CA LEU A 20 8.80 -1.22 -0.58
C LEU A 20 9.50 -2.48 -0.06
N GLN A 21 10.80 -2.61 -0.32
CA GLN A 21 11.62 -3.70 0.21
C GLN A 21 11.70 -3.66 1.73
N LEU A 22 11.88 -2.48 2.34
CA LEU A 22 11.89 -2.34 3.79
C LEU A 22 10.54 -2.69 4.40
N ALA A 23 9.44 -2.13 3.88
CA ALA A 23 8.08 -2.41 4.36
C ALA A 23 7.75 -3.92 4.32
N ALA A 24 8.19 -4.58 3.26
CA ALA A 24 8.10 -6.02 3.07
C ALA A 24 8.79 -6.88 4.14
N HIS A 25 9.70 -6.33 4.95
CA HIS A 25 10.28 -7.03 6.11
C HIS A 25 9.33 -7.05 7.32
N PHE A 26 8.40 -6.09 7.41
CA PHE A 26 7.45 -5.98 8.52
C PHE A 26 6.14 -6.74 8.26
N GLY A 27 5.83 -7.04 7.00
CA GLY A 27 4.67 -7.82 6.64
C GLY A 27 4.25 -7.65 5.17
N PRO A 28 3.09 -8.18 4.80
CA PRO A 28 2.52 -8.03 3.47
C PRO A 28 2.24 -6.56 3.13
N VAL A 29 2.66 -6.11 1.94
CA VAL A 29 2.49 -4.74 1.45
C VAL A 29 1.52 -4.73 0.27
N PHE A 30 0.56 -3.81 0.28
CA PHE A 30 -0.41 -3.65 -0.80
C PHE A 30 -0.41 -2.22 -1.33
N ILE A 31 -0.17 -2.07 -2.63
CA ILE A 31 -0.33 -0.82 -3.37
C ILE A 31 -1.77 -0.79 -3.88
N VAL A 32 -2.62 -0.06 -3.18
CA VAL A 32 -4.03 0.07 -3.51
C VAL A 32 -4.25 1.27 -4.43
N THR A 33 -4.76 1.03 -5.64
CA THR A 33 -4.92 2.09 -6.65
C THR A 33 -6.21 1.96 -7.46
N ALA A 34 -6.76 3.11 -7.86
CA ALA A 34 -7.88 3.18 -8.80
C ALA A 34 -7.44 3.01 -10.28
N ALA A 35 -6.13 2.92 -10.56
CA ALA A 35 -5.63 2.57 -11.88
C ALA A 35 -5.69 1.06 -12.10
N SER A 36 -5.86 0.62 -13.36
CA SER A 36 -5.68 -0.81 -13.69
C SER A 36 -4.21 -1.19 -13.55
N LEU A 37 -3.92 -2.47 -13.26
CA LEU A 37 -2.54 -2.96 -13.20
C LEU A 37 -1.79 -2.64 -14.51
N HIS A 38 -2.47 -2.79 -15.65
CA HIS A 38 -1.91 -2.44 -16.95
C HIS A 38 -1.44 -0.97 -17.03
N TRP A 39 -2.25 -0.04 -16.51
CA TRP A 39 -1.87 1.38 -16.44
C TRP A 39 -0.67 1.62 -15.51
N VAL A 40 -0.65 0.96 -14.34
CA VAL A 40 0.49 1.08 -13.40
C VAL A 40 1.78 0.59 -14.05
N VAL A 41 1.75 -0.58 -14.68
CA VAL A 41 2.91 -1.19 -15.36
C VAL A 41 3.36 -0.33 -16.55
N ALA A 42 2.43 0.14 -17.38
CA ALA A 42 2.76 0.99 -18.54
C ALA A 42 3.36 2.35 -18.11
N SER A 43 2.81 2.98 -17.06
CA SER A 43 3.39 4.21 -16.52
C SER A 43 4.78 3.98 -15.94
N ALA A 44 4.97 2.89 -15.18
CA ALA A 44 6.29 2.54 -14.64
C ALA A 44 7.29 2.23 -15.76
N GLU A 45 6.89 1.62 -16.88
CA GLU A 45 7.78 1.35 -18.01
C GLU A 45 8.48 2.59 -18.55
N HIS A 46 7.76 3.71 -18.61
CA HIS A 46 8.27 4.96 -19.18
C HIS A 46 9.08 5.79 -18.18
N PHE A 47 8.76 5.71 -16.90
CA PHE A 47 9.32 6.64 -15.89
C PHE A 47 10.15 5.95 -14.81
N LEU A 48 9.84 4.70 -14.48
CA LEU A 48 10.39 3.93 -13.35
C LEU A 48 10.56 2.44 -13.76
N PRO A 49 11.48 2.13 -14.70
CA PRO A 49 11.59 0.80 -15.32
C PRO A 49 12.05 -0.33 -14.38
N HIS A 50 12.89 -0.05 -13.37
CA HIS A 50 13.26 -1.03 -12.36
C HIS A 50 12.11 -1.30 -11.39
N LEU A 51 11.32 -0.28 -11.03
CA LEU A 51 10.10 -0.45 -10.25
C LEU A 51 9.10 -1.32 -10.99
N ARG A 52 8.93 -1.11 -12.30
CA ARG A 52 8.10 -1.99 -13.14
C ARG A 52 8.51 -3.44 -13.01
N GLN A 53 9.80 -3.74 -13.20
CA GLN A 53 10.30 -5.12 -13.12
C GLN A 53 10.04 -5.72 -11.73
N PHE A 54 10.34 -4.98 -10.67
CA PHE A 54 10.06 -5.39 -9.29
C PHE A 54 8.58 -5.71 -9.07
N LEU A 55 7.66 -4.87 -9.54
CA LEU A 55 6.23 -5.11 -9.41
C LEU A 55 5.78 -6.37 -10.16
N LEU A 56 6.26 -6.57 -11.39
CA LEU A 56 5.95 -7.76 -12.19
C LEU A 56 6.49 -9.03 -11.53
N ASP A 57 7.72 -9.02 -11.03
CA ASP A 57 8.31 -10.19 -10.36
C ASP A 57 7.50 -10.60 -9.14
N ASN A 58 7.02 -9.63 -8.35
CA ASN A 58 6.17 -9.90 -7.20
C ASN A 58 4.73 -10.34 -7.58
N GLN A 59 4.19 -9.93 -8.75
CA GLN A 59 2.87 -10.38 -9.18
C GLN A 59 2.87 -11.83 -9.72
N HIS A 60 4.01 -12.33 -10.23
CA HIS A 60 4.10 -13.69 -10.79
C HIS A 60 4.47 -14.76 -9.76
N GLN A 61 4.89 -14.37 -8.55
CA GLN A 61 5.37 -15.31 -7.51
C GLN A 61 4.27 -15.93 -6.63
N SER A 62 2.99 -15.77 -6.98
CA SER A 62 1.84 -16.28 -6.21
C SER A 62 1.78 -17.80 -6.01
N ASP A 63 2.69 -18.60 -6.59
CA ASP A 63 2.55 -20.07 -6.65
C ASP A 63 3.68 -20.89 -5.99
N VAL A 64 4.73 -20.27 -5.41
CA VAL A 64 5.86 -21.06 -4.86
C VAL A 64 6.39 -20.49 -3.54
N GLY A 65 5.68 -20.75 -2.43
CA GLY A 65 6.23 -20.82 -1.05
C GLY A 65 7.03 -19.63 -0.50
N GLN A 66 7.24 -18.57 -1.28
CA GLN A 66 7.85 -17.31 -0.91
C GLN A 66 6.70 -16.33 -0.70
N SER A 67 6.56 -15.85 0.53
CA SER A 67 5.51 -14.92 0.91
C SER A 67 5.48 -13.74 -0.05
N GLU A 68 4.32 -13.53 -0.68
CA GLU A 68 4.01 -12.36 -1.49
C GLU A 68 4.29 -11.11 -0.64
N ARG A 69 5.35 -10.37 -0.96
CA ARG A 69 5.75 -9.24 -0.11
C ARG A 69 5.12 -7.93 -0.54
N VAL A 70 4.94 -7.72 -1.84
CA VAL A 70 4.35 -6.49 -2.38
C VAL A 70 3.37 -6.80 -3.51
N GLN A 71 2.09 -6.45 -3.34
CA GLN A 71 1.04 -6.67 -4.34
C GLN A 71 0.38 -5.38 -4.79
N VAL A 72 0.03 -5.29 -6.08
CA VAL A 72 -0.73 -4.16 -6.61
C VAL A 72 -2.20 -4.55 -6.69
N VAL A 73 -3.02 -3.86 -5.93
CA VAL A 73 -4.47 -4.05 -5.90
C VAL A 73 -5.12 -2.98 -6.76
N SER A 74 -5.53 -3.36 -7.96
CA SER A 74 -6.36 -2.49 -8.80
C SER A 74 -7.80 -2.53 -8.31
N ALA A 75 -8.18 -1.52 -7.55
CA ALA A 75 -9.53 -1.39 -7.04
C ALA A 75 -10.52 -0.89 -8.09
N ARG A 76 -10.10 -0.50 -9.31
CA ARG A 76 -10.99 0.12 -10.31
C ARG A 76 -12.15 -0.79 -10.72
N ASP A 77 -11.83 -2.03 -11.05
CA ASP A 77 -12.80 -2.99 -11.57
C ASP A 77 -13.67 -3.50 -10.42
N TRP A 78 -13.05 -3.76 -9.26
CA TRP A 78 -13.76 -4.09 -8.04
C TRP A 78 -14.73 -2.97 -7.62
N TYR A 79 -14.30 -1.70 -7.66
CA TYR A 79 -15.08 -0.51 -7.32
C TYR A 79 -16.31 -0.37 -8.22
N ARG A 80 -16.10 -0.46 -9.54
CA ARG A 80 -17.22 -0.40 -10.50
C ARG A 80 -18.25 -1.50 -10.25
N GLN A 81 -17.79 -2.71 -9.92
CA GLN A 81 -18.66 -3.86 -9.71
C GLN A 81 -19.40 -3.84 -8.36
N HIS A 82 -18.75 -3.38 -7.28
CA HIS A 82 -19.27 -3.54 -5.91
C HIS A 82 -19.83 -2.25 -5.31
N VAL A 83 -19.37 -1.09 -5.78
CA VAL A 83 -19.71 0.23 -5.20
C VAL A 83 -20.49 1.10 -6.21
N GLY A 84 -20.48 0.72 -7.49
CA GLY A 84 -21.20 1.41 -8.56
C GLY A 84 -20.53 2.72 -9.01
N ALA A 85 -21.07 3.34 -10.06
CA ALA A 85 -20.49 4.55 -10.67
C ALA A 85 -20.53 5.81 -9.77
N GLY A 86 -21.17 5.75 -8.60
CA GLY A 86 -21.41 6.90 -7.73
C GLY A 86 -21.11 6.68 -6.24
N GLY A 87 -20.43 5.61 -5.85
CA GLY A 87 -20.13 5.41 -4.42
C GLY A 87 -19.02 6.32 -3.90
N SER A 88 -18.80 6.29 -2.59
CA SER A 88 -17.85 7.18 -1.92
C SER A 88 -16.40 6.68 -2.08
N GLN A 89 -15.45 7.61 -2.17
CA GLN A 89 -14.02 7.29 -2.09
C GLN A 89 -13.67 6.57 -0.78
N LEU A 90 -14.37 6.90 0.30
CA LEU A 90 -14.22 6.24 1.59
C LEU A 90 -14.65 4.76 1.52
N ASP A 91 -15.78 4.48 0.89
CA ASP A 91 -16.40 3.16 0.94
C ASP A 91 -15.55 2.10 0.24
N TRP A 92 -14.93 2.45 -0.90
CA TRP A 92 -14.10 1.49 -1.62
C TRP A 92 -12.74 1.27 -0.96
N LYS A 93 -12.14 2.31 -0.37
CA LYS A 93 -10.90 2.16 0.40
C LYS A 93 -11.15 1.26 1.61
N PHE A 94 -12.22 1.56 2.34
CA PHE A 94 -12.66 0.76 3.48
C PHE A 94 -12.92 -0.69 3.09
N THR A 95 -13.70 -0.93 2.03
CA THR A 95 -14.01 -2.31 1.60
C THR A 95 -12.78 -3.04 1.04
N THR A 96 -11.85 -2.32 0.41
CA THR A 96 -10.56 -2.90 -0.02
C THR A 96 -9.75 -3.33 1.21
N PHE A 97 -9.64 -2.49 2.24
CA PHE A 97 -8.94 -2.85 3.47
C PHE A 97 -9.60 -4.04 4.18
N GLU A 98 -10.94 -4.09 4.18
CA GLU A 98 -11.68 -5.22 4.72
C GLU A 98 -11.37 -6.52 3.96
N ALA A 99 -11.39 -6.48 2.63
CA ALA A 99 -11.06 -7.62 1.79
C ALA A 99 -9.61 -8.09 1.99
N LEU A 100 -8.66 -7.17 2.14
CA LEU A 100 -7.27 -7.48 2.45
C LEU A 100 -7.12 -8.15 3.82
N CYS A 101 -7.78 -7.64 4.85
CA CYS A 101 -7.74 -8.26 6.19
C CYS A 101 -8.35 -9.67 6.19
N LYS A 102 -9.41 -9.90 5.41
CA LYS A 102 -10.01 -11.23 5.20
C LYS A 102 -9.04 -12.16 4.46
N HIS A 103 -8.43 -11.68 3.37
CA HIS A 103 -7.45 -12.43 2.59
C HIS A 103 -6.24 -12.86 3.44
N LEU A 104 -5.71 -11.96 4.26
CA LEU A 104 -4.62 -12.21 5.19
C LEU A 104 -5.03 -13.01 6.44
N LYS A 105 -6.32 -13.32 6.60
CA LYS A 105 -6.88 -14.02 7.77
C LYS A 105 -6.45 -13.40 9.10
N VAL A 106 -6.46 -12.07 9.18
CA VAL A 106 -5.97 -11.33 10.37
C VAL A 106 -6.63 -11.81 11.66
N GLN A 107 -7.92 -12.13 11.62
CA GLN A 107 -8.65 -12.65 12.77
C GLN A 107 -8.12 -14.02 13.24
N ASP A 108 -7.76 -14.91 12.31
CA ASP A 108 -7.19 -16.23 12.65
C ASP A 108 -5.78 -16.08 13.22
N VAL A 109 -4.99 -15.15 12.66
CA VAL A 109 -3.66 -14.79 13.17
C VAL A 109 -3.76 -14.31 14.62
N PHE A 110 -4.69 -13.40 14.91
CA PHE A 110 -4.96 -12.97 16.28
C PHE A 110 -5.47 -14.11 17.16
N ALA A 111 -6.39 -14.94 16.68
CA ALA A 111 -6.91 -16.07 17.46
C ALA A 111 -5.80 -17.00 17.91
N ARG A 112 -4.79 -17.23 17.06
CA ARG A 112 -3.62 -18.06 17.32
C ARG A 112 -2.55 -17.38 18.17
N LEU A 113 -2.16 -16.15 17.83
CA LEU A 113 -0.99 -15.48 18.43
C LEU A 113 -1.35 -14.54 19.58
N LYS A 114 -2.62 -14.13 19.70
CA LYS A 114 -3.11 -13.11 20.65
C LYS A 114 -2.41 -11.75 20.53
N ILE A 115 -1.86 -11.45 19.35
CA ILE A 115 -1.19 -10.19 19.02
C ILE A 115 -2.05 -9.44 17.99
N ARG A 116 -2.31 -8.15 18.24
CA ARG A 116 -3.01 -7.27 17.29
C ARG A 116 -2.15 -7.08 16.05
N THR A 117 -2.78 -7.04 14.90
CA THR A 117 -2.12 -6.68 13.63
C THR A 117 -2.14 -5.18 13.45
N ASP A 118 -0.98 -4.63 13.13
CA ASP A 118 -0.83 -3.22 12.81
C ASP A 118 -1.22 -2.95 11.36
N LEU A 119 -2.20 -2.07 11.17
CA LEU A 119 -2.56 -1.51 9.87
C LEU A 119 -1.84 -0.17 9.72
N VAL A 120 -0.96 -0.11 8.72
CA VAL A 120 -0.29 1.12 8.30
C VAL A 120 -0.77 1.47 6.90
N SER A 121 -1.30 2.69 6.75
CA SER A 121 -1.82 3.18 5.49
C SER A 121 -1.10 4.48 5.10
N VAL A 122 -0.79 4.65 3.82
CA VAL A 122 -0.16 5.86 3.29
C VAL A 122 -0.88 6.26 2.02
N GLY A 123 -1.36 7.50 1.98
CA GLY A 123 -2.04 8.04 0.80
C GLY A 123 -2.00 9.57 0.77
N ASP A 124 -2.56 10.15 -0.28
CA ASP A 124 -2.66 11.59 -0.47
C ASP A 124 -4.03 12.15 -0.06
N SER A 125 -5.03 11.29 0.12
CA SER A 125 -6.38 11.70 0.48
C SER A 125 -6.71 11.43 1.96
N ARG A 126 -7.67 12.20 2.50
CA ARG A 126 -8.20 11.96 3.85
C ARG A 126 -8.98 10.64 3.95
N PHE A 127 -9.44 10.10 2.83
CA PHE A 127 -10.28 8.91 2.81
C PHE A 127 -9.52 7.65 3.21
N GLU A 128 -8.21 7.56 2.97
CA GLU A 128 -7.34 6.48 3.47
C GLU A 128 -7.28 6.49 5.00
N GLN A 129 -7.16 7.68 5.59
CA GLN A 129 -7.12 7.88 7.03
C GLN A 129 -8.46 7.48 7.65
N GLU A 130 -9.55 8.04 7.13
CA GLU A 130 -10.90 7.72 7.61
C GLU A 130 -11.21 6.23 7.45
N ALA A 131 -10.82 5.59 6.34
CA ALA A 131 -11.01 4.16 6.13
C ALA A 131 -10.22 3.31 7.14
N SER A 132 -8.97 3.67 7.43
CA SER A 132 -8.11 2.93 8.37
C SER A 132 -8.65 3.01 9.80
N VAL A 133 -9.05 4.21 10.24
CA VAL A 133 -9.68 4.41 11.55
C VAL A 133 -10.99 3.64 11.64
N LYS A 134 -11.81 3.64 10.58
CA LYS A 134 -13.05 2.85 10.52
C LYS A 134 -12.79 1.34 10.63
N MET A 135 -11.72 0.84 10.03
CA MET A 135 -11.31 -0.57 10.17
C MET A 135 -10.98 -0.92 11.62
N GLU A 136 -10.19 -0.10 12.31
CA GLU A 136 -9.88 -0.32 13.74
C GLU A 136 -11.13 -0.25 14.62
N MET A 137 -12.04 0.71 14.38
CA MET A 137 -13.28 0.80 15.15
C MET A 137 -14.18 -0.44 14.98
N GLN A 138 -14.17 -1.09 13.82
CA GLN A 138 -14.94 -2.31 13.59
C GLN A 138 -14.27 -3.57 14.17
N ALA A 139 -12.95 -3.56 14.30
CA ALA A 139 -12.16 -4.71 14.72
C ALA A 139 -11.13 -4.36 15.81
N PRO A 140 -11.51 -3.67 16.89
CA PRO A 140 -10.55 -3.09 17.84
C PRO A 140 -9.76 -4.15 18.62
N LEU A 141 -10.32 -5.36 18.70
CA LEU A 141 -9.69 -6.49 19.39
C LEU A 141 -8.44 -7.00 18.69
N PHE A 142 -8.36 -6.90 17.35
CA PHE A 142 -7.31 -7.55 16.58
C PHE A 142 -6.63 -6.67 15.52
N LEU A 143 -7.15 -5.47 15.23
CA LEU A 143 -6.50 -4.48 14.39
C LEU A 143 -6.13 -3.25 15.20
N ARG A 144 -4.96 -2.66 14.94
CA ARG A 144 -4.52 -1.35 15.45
C ARG A 144 -4.06 -0.48 14.29
N THR A 145 -4.56 0.75 14.19
CA THR A 145 -4.03 1.71 13.21
C THR A 145 -2.83 2.40 13.83
N VAL A 146 -1.64 2.15 13.30
CA VAL A 146 -0.41 2.77 13.84
C VAL A 146 -0.12 4.10 13.16
N CYS A 147 -0.38 4.19 11.85
CA CYS A 147 -0.17 5.43 11.14
C CYS A 147 -1.08 5.54 9.92
N THR A 148 -1.63 6.73 9.70
CA THR A 148 -2.11 7.12 8.38
C THR A 148 -1.59 8.48 7.99
N PHE A 149 -0.91 8.56 6.86
CA PHE A 149 -0.51 9.83 6.27
C PHE A 149 -1.47 10.26 5.19
N VAL A 150 -1.75 11.56 5.19
CA VAL A 150 -2.43 12.28 4.12
C VAL A 150 -1.43 13.29 3.55
N TRP A 151 -0.89 12.97 2.37
CA TRP A 151 0.05 13.83 1.68
C TRP A 151 -0.66 15.01 0.97
N CYS A 152 -0.66 16.19 1.59
CA CYS A 152 -1.15 17.42 0.97
C CYS A 152 -0.02 18.20 0.25
N GLY A 153 0.54 17.59 -0.79
CA GLY A 153 1.12 18.28 -1.96
C GLY A 153 2.28 19.28 -1.83
N ARG A 154 2.87 19.58 -0.66
CA ARG A 154 3.82 20.71 -0.58
C ARG A 154 5.32 20.42 -0.78
N LYS A 155 5.82 19.17 -0.67
CA LYS A 155 7.23 18.79 -0.95
C LYS A 155 7.43 17.31 -1.34
N GLU A 156 7.76 17.01 -2.59
CA GLU A 156 7.91 15.63 -3.12
C GLU A 156 8.78 14.66 -2.28
N HIS A 157 9.73 15.18 -1.47
CA HIS A 157 10.70 14.38 -0.70
C HIS A 157 10.25 13.96 0.71
N THR A 158 9.07 14.38 1.21
CA THR A 158 8.74 14.21 2.63
C THR A 158 7.89 12.99 2.97
N TRP A 159 7.11 12.42 2.04
CA TRP A 159 6.30 11.24 2.38
C TRP A 159 7.14 9.96 2.44
N ILE A 160 8.12 9.79 1.54
CA ILE A 160 9.04 8.66 1.59
C ILE A 160 9.88 8.71 2.85
N ALA A 161 10.41 9.89 3.20
CA ALA A 161 11.17 10.08 4.43
C ALA A 161 10.30 9.81 5.67
N ALA A 162 9.08 10.35 5.72
CA ALA A 162 8.16 10.13 6.84
C ALA A 162 7.77 8.65 7.00
N PHE A 163 7.47 7.97 5.88
CA PHE A 163 7.12 6.56 5.92
C PHE A 163 8.34 5.69 6.28
N LYS A 164 9.52 6.01 5.76
CA LYS A 164 10.77 5.35 6.15
C LYS A 164 11.05 5.51 7.64
N SER A 165 10.90 6.71 8.20
CA SER A 165 11.08 6.94 9.65
C SER A 165 10.08 6.16 10.51
N ILE A 166 8.88 5.88 10.01
CA ILE A 166 7.93 5.01 10.72
C ILE A 166 8.31 3.55 10.63
N LEU A 167 8.77 3.08 9.47
CA LEU A 167 9.28 1.72 9.36
C LEU A 167 10.51 1.53 10.27
N GLU A 168 11.38 2.54 10.33
CA GLU A 168 12.52 2.57 11.27
C GLU A 168 12.04 2.57 12.72
N ALA A 169 11.05 3.38 13.09
CA ALA A 169 10.47 3.38 14.45
C ALA A 169 9.76 2.06 14.80
N LEU A 170 9.14 1.38 13.83
CA LEU A 170 8.57 0.05 14.00
C LEU A 170 9.64 -1.03 14.16
N HIS A 171 10.87 -0.80 13.68
CA HIS A 171 12.00 -1.71 13.85
C HIS A 171 12.63 -1.64 15.24
N GLU A 172 12.46 -0.52 15.94
CA GLU A 172 13.02 -0.27 17.28
C GLU A 172 12.09 -0.72 18.43
N LEU A 173 10.87 -1.20 18.11
CA LEU A 173 9.89 -1.75 19.04
C LEU A 173 9.99 -3.29 19.15
#